data_AF-A0A835QTB5-F1
#
_entry.id   AF-A0A835QTB5-F1
#
_cell.length_a   1.000
_cell.length_b   1.000
_cell.length_c   1.000
_cell.angle_alpha   90.00
_cell.angle_beta   90.00
_cell.angle_gamma   90.00
#
_symmetry.space_group_name_H-M   'P 1'
#
loop_
_entity.id
_entity.type
_entity.pdbx_description
1 polymer ?
#
loop_
_entity_poly.entity_id
_entity_poly.type
_entity_poly.pdbx_seq_one_letter_code
_entity_poly.pdbx_strand_id
1 'polypeptide(L)'
;MWRGVVLAYIIVALCYFPVALVGYWAFGNSVEDNILISLQKPSWLIAMANMMVVVHVIGSYQIYAMPVFDMIETVLVKKLHFPPGLTLRLIARSTYVALTMFIGITFPFFGALLGFFGASHLQPTTYFLPCIMWLALYKPRRYSLSWITNWICIVLGLLLMILSPIGGLRQIILQAKTYKFYS
;
A
#
# COMPACT_ATOMS: atom_id res chain seq x y z
N MET A 1 -11.91 21.03 -9.63
CA MET A 1 -11.24 19.84 -9.04
C MET A 1 -12.23 18.82 -8.46
N TRP A 2 -13.25 19.23 -7.69
CA TRP A 2 -14.24 18.32 -7.07
C TRP A 2 -14.89 17.29 -8.03
N ARG A 3 -15.42 17.74 -9.18
CA ARG A 3 -16.07 16.83 -10.16
C ARG A 3 -15.12 15.74 -10.67
N GLY A 4 -13.84 16.06 -10.87
CA GLY A 4 -12.83 15.09 -11.29
C GLY A 4 -12.53 14.05 -10.21
N VAL A 5 -12.42 14.49 -8.94
CA VAL A 5 -12.24 13.59 -7.80
C VAL A 5 -13.43 12.64 -7.65
N VAL A 6 -14.66 13.16 -7.73
CA VAL A 6 -15.88 12.34 -7.67
C VAL A 6 -15.90 11.30 -8.80
N LEU A 7 -15.61 11.71 -10.04
CA LEU A 7 -15.56 10.80 -11.18
C LEU A 7 -14.49 9.71 -10.98
N ALA A 8 -13.30 10.08 -10.51
CA ALA A 8 -12.22 9.13 -10.23
C ALA A 8 -12.64 8.08 -9.19
N TYR A 9 -13.27 8.48 -8.08
CA TYR A 9 -13.75 7.54 -7.07
C TYR A 9 -14.87 6.63 -7.58
N ILE A 10 -15.75 7.13 -8.44
CA ILE A 10 -16.77 6.30 -9.09
C ILE A 10 -16.12 5.23 -9.98
N ILE A 11 -15.13 5.61 -10.79
CA ILE A 11 -14.40 4.67 -11.64
C ILE A 11 -13.68 3.61 -10.78
N VAL A 12 -13.00 4.03 -9.70
CA VAL A 12 -12.35 3.11 -8.76
C VAL A 12 -13.36 2.13 -8.16
N ALA A 13 -14.51 2.63 -7.70
CA ALA A 13 -15.57 1.77 -7.16
C ALA A 13 -16.04 0.74 -8.20
N LEU A 14 -16.26 1.17 -9.45
CA LEU A 14 -16.65 0.29 -10.55
C LEU A 14 -15.59 -0.76 -10.91
N CYS A 15 -14.30 -0.47 -10.70
CA CYS A 15 -13.24 -1.46 -10.91
C CYS A 15 -13.09 -2.43 -9.73
N TYR A 16 -13.23 -1.95 -8.49
CA TYR A 16 -12.94 -2.76 -7.30
C TYR A 16 -14.14 -3.59 -6.83
N PHE A 17 -15.35 -3.01 -6.75
CA PHE A 17 -16.51 -3.72 -6.19
C PHE A 17 -16.92 -4.95 -7.01
N PRO A 18 -17.02 -4.91 -8.35
CA PRO A 18 -17.38 -6.10 -9.12
C PRO A 18 -16.37 -7.22 -8.96
N VAL A 19 -15.06 -6.90 -8.98
CA VAL A 19 -14.00 -7.91 -8.81
C VAL A 19 -14.08 -8.55 -7.42
N ALA A 20 -14.29 -7.75 -6.37
CA ALA A 20 -14.42 -8.26 -5.00
C ALA A 20 -15.69 -9.10 -4.82
N LEU A 21 -16.84 -8.63 -5.29
CA LEU A 21 -18.13 -9.31 -5.12
C LEU A 21 -18.20 -10.61 -5.94
N VAL A 22 -17.83 -10.55 -7.22
CA VAL A 22 -17.84 -11.75 -8.10
C VAL A 22 -16.74 -12.72 -7.68
N GLY A 23 -15.56 -12.23 -7.31
CA GLY A 23 -14.47 -13.07 -6.82
C GLY A 23 -14.87 -13.84 -5.56
N TYR A 24 -15.45 -13.16 -4.57
CA TYR A 24 -15.93 -13.82 -3.35
C TYR A 24 -17.11 -14.75 -3.63
N TRP A 25 -18.02 -14.39 -4.54
CA TRP A 25 -19.13 -15.27 -4.92
C TRP A 25 -18.65 -16.57 -5.59
N ALA A 26 -17.59 -16.50 -6.41
CA ALA A 26 -17.05 -17.65 -7.13
C ALA A 26 -16.20 -18.59 -6.26
N PHE A 27 -15.36 -18.04 -5.37
CA PHE A 27 -14.41 -18.83 -4.58
C PHE A 27 -14.82 -18.99 -3.11
N GLY A 28 -15.72 -18.16 -2.60
CA GLY A 28 -16.12 -18.16 -1.19
C GLY A 28 -14.92 -18.04 -0.25
N ASN A 29 -14.82 -18.94 0.72
CA ASN A 29 -13.76 -18.93 1.72
C ASN A 29 -12.41 -19.49 1.23
N SER A 30 -12.31 -19.98 0.00
CA SER A 30 -11.03 -20.42 -0.60
C SER A 30 -10.32 -19.34 -1.41
N VAL A 31 -10.82 -18.10 -1.38
CA VAL A 31 -10.15 -16.97 -2.03
C VAL A 31 -8.84 -16.63 -1.31
N GLU A 32 -7.77 -16.48 -2.09
CA GLU A 32 -6.45 -16.09 -1.62
C GLU A 32 -6.31 -14.56 -1.67
N ASP A 33 -5.35 -14.01 -0.91
CA ASP A 33 -5.04 -12.56 -0.91
C ASP A 33 -4.77 -12.02 -2.33
N ASN A 34 -4.11 -12.83 -3.16
CA ASN A 34 -3.97 -12.59 -4.59
C ASN A 34 -4.91 -13.51 -5.36
N ILE A 35 -5.99 -12.93 -5.90
CA ILE A 35 -7.03 -13.65 -6.63
C ILE A 35 -6.51 -14.42 -7.86
N LEU A 36 -5.35 -14.00 -8.43
CA LEU A 36 -4.73 -14.72 -9.55
C LEU A 36 -4.21 -16.10 -9.15
N ILE A 37 -3.95 -16.33 -7.87
CA ILE A 37 -3.54 -17.63 -7.32
C ILE A 37 -4.75 -18.56 -7.16
N SER A 38 -5.93 -18.01 -6.85
CA SER A 38 -7.17 -18.79 -6.73
C SER A 38 -7.69 -19.29 -8.09
N LEU A 39 -7.32 -18.65 -9.19
CA LEU A 39 -7.72 -19.05 -10.53
C LEU A 39 -6.97 -20.31 -11.00
N GLN A 40 -7.71 -21.35 -11.39
CA GLN A 40 -7.11 -22.63 -11.85
C GLN A 40 -7.14 -22.84 -13.37
N LYS A 41 -8.15 -22.30 -14.08
CA LYS A 41 -8.34 -22.50 -15.53
C LYS A 41 -9.00 -21.27 -16.18
N PRO A 42 -8.74 -20.96 -17.46
CA PRO A 42 -7.69 -21.52 -18.32
C PRO A 42 -6.31 -20.89 -18.05
N SER A 43 -5.23 -21.68 -18.18
CA SER A 43 -3.86 -21.25 -17.84
C SER A 43 -3.33 -20.09 -18.69
N TRP A 44 -3.71 -20.01 -19.97
CA TRP A 44 -3.27 -18.92 -20.85
C TRP A 44 -3.77 -17.55 -20.38
N LEU A 45 -5.01 -17.47 -19.88
CA LEU A 45 -5.60 -16.23 -19.38
C LEU A 45 -4.91 -15.78 -18.08
N ILE A 46 -4.61 -16.73 -17.18
CA ILE A 46 -3.88 -16.47 -15.94
C ILE A 46 -2.46 -15.98 -16.24
N ALA A 47 -1.78 -16.60 -17.21
CA ALA A 47 -0.45 -16.18 -17.65
C ALA A 47 -0.48 -14.75 -18.23
N MET A 48 -1.48 -14.43 -19.08
CA MET A 48 -1.66 -13.10 -19.63
C MET A 48 -1.90 -12.05 -18.53
N ALA A 49 -2.76 -12.35 -17.55
CA ALA A 49 -3.04 -11.47 -16.42
C ALA A 49 -1.77 -11.21 -15.58
N ASN A 50 -1.00 -12.26 -15.26
CA ASN A 50 0.27 -12.11 -14.55
C ASN A 50 1.28 -11.26 -15.34
N MET A 51 1.37 -11.42 -16.67
CA MET A 51 2.23 -10.59 -17.51
C MET A 51 1.84 -9.11 -17.47
N MET A 52 0.53 -8.80 -17.50
CA MET A 52 0.06 -7.42 -17.36
C MET A 52 0.41 -6.82 -16.00
N VAL A 53 0.27 -7.60 -14.91
CA VAL A 53 0.68 -7.18 -13.57
C VAL A 53 2.18 -6.89 -13.53
N VAL A 54 3.03 -7.75 -14.12
CA VAL A 54 4.48 -7.53 -14.18
C VAL A 54 4.81 -6.21 -14.90
N VAL A 55 4.25 -5.99 -16.10
CA VAL A 55 4.49 -4.76 -16.87
C VAL A 55 4.05 -3.52 -16.07
N HIS A 56 2.88 -3.58 -15.43
CA HIS A 56 2.36 -2.51 -14.60
C HIS A 56 3.28 -2.21 -13.40
N VAL A 57 3.70 -3.25 -12.67
CA VAL A 57 4.52 -3.11 -11.45
C VAL A 57 5.92 -2.60 -11.77
N ILE A 58 6.52 -3.02 -12.89
CA ILE A 58 7.81 -2.47 -13.34
C ILE A 58 7.69 -0.97 -13.55
N GLY A 59 6.64 -0.50 -14.24
CA GLY A 59 6.42 0.93 -14.48
C GLY A 59 6.14 1.71 -13.20
N SER A 60 5.26 1.20 -12.34
CA SER A 60 4.88 1.89 -11.10
C SER A 60 6.04 1.94 -10.09
N TYR A 61 6.85 0.88 -10.00
CA TYR A 61 8.04 0.86 -9.13
C TYR A 61 9.00 2.01 -9.46
N GLN A 62 9.25 2.28 -10.75
CA GLN A 62 10.14 3.39 -11.14
C GLN A 62 9.61 4.74 -10.64
N ILE A 63 8.30 4.99 -10.76
CA ILE A 63 7.69 6.25 -10.33
C ILE A 63 7.73 6.37 -8.79
N TYR A 64 7.38 5.29 -8.08
CA TYR A 64 7.35 5.29 -6.61
C TYR A 64 8.75 5.32 -5.96
N ALA A 65 9.77 4.77 -6.61
CA ALA A 65 11.12 4.73 -6.07
C ALA A 65 11.88 6.07 -6.20
N MET A 66 11.52 6.94 -7.16
CA MET A 66 12.24 8.21 -7.39
C MET A 66 12.30 9.11 -6.15
N PRO A 67 11.19 9.41 -5.44
CA PRO A 67 11.25 10.24 -4.23
C PRO A 67 12.10 9.60 -3.12
N VAL A 68 12.12 8.27 -3.05
CA VAL A 68 12.92 7.53 -2.06
C VAL A 68 14.41 7.64 -2.39
N PHE A 69 14.77 7.50 -3.67
CA PHE A 69 16.15 7.71 -4.13
C PHE A 69 16.63 9.13 -3.85
N ASP A 70 15.80 10.13 -4.11
CA ASP A 70 16.15 11.53 -3.84
C ASP A 70 16.33 11.80 -2.34
N MET A 71 15.49 11.19 -1.50
CA MET A 71 15.62 11.27 -0.03
C MET A 71 16.92 10.63 0.45
N ILE A 72 17.25 9.42 -0.03
CA ILE A 72 18.50 8.72 0.31
C ILE A 72 19.70 9.55 -0.13
N GLU A 73 19.75 10.00 -1.39
CA GLU A 73 20.85 10.82 -1.91
C GLU A 73 21.02 12.12 -1.10
N THR A 74 19.91 12.76 -0.72
CA THR A 74 19.93 13.96 0.13
C THR A 74 20.56 13.68 1.49
N VAL A 75 20.25 12.56 2.13
CA VAL A 75 20.86 12.18 3.41
C VAL A 75 22.35 11.87 3.26
N LEU A 76 22.74 11.11 2.23
CA LEU A 76 24.13 10.74 2.02
C LEU A 76 25.01 11.96 1.71
N VAL A 77 24.51 12.90 0.92
CA VAL A 77 25.27 14.11 0.54
C VAL A 77 25.24 15.16 1.65
N LYS A 78 24.06 15.49 2.20
CA LYS A 78 23.92 16.62 3.15
C LYS A 78 24.22 16.27 4.61
N LYS A 79 23.94 15.04 5.04
CA LYS A 79 24.21 14.62 6.43
C LYS A 79 25.52 13.86 6.56
N LEU A 80 25.81 12.95 5.63
CA LEU A 80 26.99 12.08 5.68
C LEU A 80 28.19 12.61 4.88
N HIS A 81 28.05 13.77 4.22
CA HIS A 81 29.12 14.47 3.50
C HIS A 81 29.82 13.63 2.41
N PHE A 82 29.11 12.67 1.81
CA PHE A 82 29.65 11.93 0.66
C PHE A 82 29.73 12.81 -0.60
N PRO A 83 30.77 12.63 -1.44
CA PRO A 83 30.88 13.39 -2.68
C PRO A 83 29.74 13.01 -3.64
N PRO A 84 28.99 13.98 -4.18
CA PRO A 84 27.95 13.71 -5.15
C PRO A 84 28.59 13.18 -6.45
N GLY A 85 28.06 12.07 -6.96
CA GLY A 85 28.61 11.44 -8.15
C GLY A 85 27.76 10.27 -8.65
N LEU A 86 28.06 9.84 -9.88
CA LEU A 86 27.35 8.73 -10.52
C LEU A 86 27.56 7.42 -9.75
N THR A 87 28.75 7.22 -9.17
CA THR A 87 29.08 6.06 -8.33
C THR A 87 28.22 6.00 -7.07
N LEU A 88 28.08 7.11 -6.34
CA LEU A 88 27.23 7.19 -5.15
C LEU A 88 25.78 6.86 -5.48
N ARG A 89 25.27 7.40 -6.59
CA ARG A 89 23.90 7.17 -7.05
C ARG A 89 23.67 5.71 -7.45
N LEU A 90 24.59 5.11 -8.20
CA LEU A 90 24.51 3.70 -8.59
C LEU A 90 24.54 2.77 -7.38
N ILE A 91 25.44 3.04 -6.42
CA ILE A 91 25.55 2.25 -5.19
C ILE A 91 24.26 2.39 -4.38
N ALA A 92 23.83 3.62 -4.07
CA ALA A 92 22.64 3.86 -3.25
C ALA A 92 21.38 3.22 -3.85
N ARG A 93 21.17 3.37 -5.16
CA ARG A 93 20.01 2.77 -5.86
C ARG A 93 20.10 1.25 -5.90
N SER A 94 21.26 0.69 -6.23
CA SER A 94 21.46 -0.77 -6.28
C SER A 94 21.29 -1.39 -4.91
N THR A 95 21.82 -0.76 -3.86
CA THR A 95 21.66 -1.24 -2.47
C THR A 95 20.18 -1.20 -2.06
N TYR A 96 19.45 -0.12 -2.37
CA TYR A 96 18.01 -0.07 -2.07
C TYR A 96 17.23 -1.17 -2.79
N VAL A 97 17.46 -1.36 -4.09
CA VAL A 97 16.79 -2.41 -4.88
C VAL A 97 17.15 -3.80 -4.33
N ALA A 98 18.43 -4.06 -4.05
CA ALA A 98 18.87 -5.33 -3.48
C ALA A 98 18.25 -5.61 -2.11
N LEU A 99 18.16 -4.61 -1.23
CA LEU A 99 17.52 -4.74 0.08
C LEU A 99 16.01 -5.01 -0.05
N THR A 100 15.31 -4.26 -0.89
CA THR A 100 13.87 -4.47 -1.10
C THR A 100 13.57 -5.83 -1.75
N MET A 101 14.40 -6.28 -2.68
CA MET A 101 14.34 -7.62 -3.27
C MET A 101 14.57 -8.70 -2.20
N PHE A 102 15.60 -8.55 -1.38
CA PHE A 102 15.91 -9.49 -0.30
C PHE A 102 14.73 -9.62 0.67
N ILE A 103 14.18 -8.50 1.13
CA ILE A 103 13.02 -8.47 2.03
C ILE A 103 11.80 -9.13 1.35
N GLY A 104 11.54 -8.82 0.08
CA GLY A 104 10.41 -9.39 -0.67
C GLY A 104 10.49 -10.90 -0.84
N ILE A 105 11.68 -11.44 -1.08
CA ILE A 105 11.89 -12.90 -1.16
C ILE A 105 11.78 -13.55 0.22
N THR A 106 12.25 -12.88 1.27
CA THR A 106 12.28 -13.42 2.64
C THR A 106 10.88 -13.46 3.26
N PHE A 107 10.04 -12.47 3.01
CA PHE A 107 8.71 -12.34 3.62
C PHE A 107 7.60 -12.28 2.55
N PRO A 108 7.21 -13.42 1.95
CA PRO A 108 6.20 -13.45 0.89
C PRO A 108 4.75 -13.34 1.41
N PHE A 109 4.51 -12.55 2.46
CA PHE A 109 3.21 -12.41 3.13
C PHE A 109 2.46 -11.18 2.62
N PHE A 110 2.08 -11.18 1.34
CA PHE A 110 1.58 -9.99 0.65
C PHE A 110 0.39 -9.31 1.35
N GLY A 111 -0.70 -10.04 1.64
CA GLY A 111 -1.88 -9.44 2.27
C GLY A 111 -1.61 -8.95 3.69
N ALA A 112 -0.83 -9.71 4.47
CA ALA A 112 -0.48 -9.33 5.83
C ALA A 112 0.42 -8.08 5.89
N LEU A 113 1.40 -7.97 4.98
CA LEU A 113 2.26 -6.79 4.84
C LEU A 113 1.46 -5.57 4.38
N LEU A 114 0.55 -5.72 3.42
CA LEU A 114 -0.34 -4.65 2.96
C LEU A 114 -1.24 -4.14 4.10
N GLY A 115 -1.86 -5.05 4.85
CA GLY A 115 -2.70 -4.69 6.00
C GLY A 115 -1.93 -3.99 7.12
N PHE A 116 -0.68 -4.41 7.36
CA PHE A 116 0.18 -3.80 8.37
C PHE A 116 0.68 -2.41 7.96
N PHE A 117 1.38 -2.30 6.83
CA PHE A 117 2.00 -1.05 6.39
C PHE A 117 0.99 -0.04 5.88
N GLY A 118 -0.05 -0.50 5.18
CA GLY A 118 -1.12 0.35 4.69
C GLY A 118 -1.86 1.05 5.82
N ALA A 119 -2.19 0.32 6.88
CA ALA A 119 -2.86 0.92 8.03
C ALA A 119 -1.93 1.78 8.91
N SER A 120 -0.65 1.42 9.02
CA SER A 120 0.28 2.18 9.87
C SER A 120 0.71 3.52 9.28
N HIS A 121 0.85 3.61 7.94
CA HIS A 121 1.44 4.79 7.28
C HIS A 121 0.47 5.51 6.33
N LEU A 122 -0.29 4.75 5.51
CA LEU A 122 -1.18 5.37 4.53
C LEU A 122 -2.47 5.88 5.20
N GLN A 123 -3.09 5.08 6.06
CA GLN A 123 -4.33 5.45 6.77
C GLN A 123 -4.20 6.77 7.55
N PRO A 124 -3.08 7.05 8.26
CA PRO A 124 -2.82 8.37 8.84
C PRO A 124 -2.97 9.54 7.89
N THR A 125 -2.35 9.39 6.73
CA THR A 125 -2.12 10.45 5.76
C THR A 125 -3.39 10.79 4.99
N THR A 126 -4.31 9.83 4.83
CA THR A 126 -5.59 10.03 4.14
C THR A 126 -6.77 10.32 5.05
N TYR A 127 -6.85 9.72 6.24
CA TYR A 127 -8.08 9.80 7.05
C TYR A 127 -8.02 10.76 8.23
N PHE A 128 -6.94 10.76 9.02
CA PHE A 128 -6.89 11.63 10.20
C PHE A 128 -6.18 12.96 9.94
N LEU A 129 -5.04 12.96 9.25
CA LEU A 129 -4.23 14.18 9.07
C LEU A 129 -5.00 15.29 8.34
N PRO A 130 -5.65 15.04 7.18
CA PRO A 130 -6.38 16.09 6.47
C PRO A 130 -7.58 16.62 7.27
N CYS A 131 -8.28 15.75 8.00
CA CYS A 131 -9.42 16.12 8.84
C CYS A 131 -9.00 17.01 10.02
N ILE A 132 -7.88 16.69 10.69
CA ILE A 132 -7.32 17.52 11.76
C ILE A 132 -6.88 18.87 11.20
N MET A 133 -6.14 18.88 10.09
CA MET A 133 -5.70 20.11 9.43
C MET A 133 -6.88 21.00 9.04
N TRP A 134 -7.94 20.43 8.47
CA TRP A 134 -9.13 21.17 8.08
C TRP A 134 -9.88 21.76 9.28
N LEU A 135 -10.06 20.96 10.35
CA LEU A 135 -10.67 21.45 11.60
C LEU A 135 -9.86 22.57 12.26
N ALA A 136 -8.53 22.47 12.24
CA ALA A 136 -7.62 23.47 12.81
C ALA A 136 -7.62 24.79 12.01
N LEU A 137 -7.67 24.70 10.67
CA LEU A 137 -7.62 25.87 9.77
C LEU A 137 -8.97 26.59 9.66
N TYR A 138 -10.05 25.86 9.35
CA TYR A 138 -11.35 26.47 9.04
C TYR A 138 -12.23 26.71 10.26
N LYS A 139 -11.97 26.03 11.39
CA LYS A 139 -12.72 26.17 12.65
C LYS A 139 -14.25 26.23 12.45
N PRO A 140 -14.86 25.20 11.84
CA PRO A 140 -16.30 25.20 11.57
C PRO A 140 -17.11 25.24 12.87
N ARG A 141 -18.38 25.67 12.78
CA ARG A 141 -19.29 25.69 13.94
C ARG A 141 -19.36 24.31 14.59
N ARG A 142 -19.22 24.27 15.92
CA ARG A 142 -19.35 23.03 16.71
C ARG A 142 -20.72 22.40 16.43
N TYR A 143 -20.74 21.08 16.28
CA TYR A 143 -21.92 20.28 15.92
C TYR A 143 -22.52 20.53 14.51
N SER A 144 -21.83 21.26 13.63
CA SER A 144 -22.19 21.26 12.20
C SER A 144 -21.96 19.86 11.60
N LEU A 145 -22.70 19.50 10.56
CA LEU A 145 -22.53 18.24 9.84
C LEU A 145 -21.07 18.02 9.43
N SER A 146 -20.42 19.05 8.89
CA SER A 146 -19.00 18.96 8.50
C SER A 146 -18.07 18.73 9.70
N TRP A 147 -18.41 19.27 10.88
CA TRP A 147 -17.62 19.05 12.09
C TRP A 147 -17.75 17.60 12.59
N ILE A 148 -18.98 17.07 12.60
CA ILE A 148 -19.25 15.68 13.02
C ILE A 148 -18.59 14.69 12.04
N THR A 149 -18.75 14.88 10.72
CA THR A 149 -18.14 14.00 9.72
C THR A 149 -16.62 13.92 9.87
N ASN A 150 -15.94 15.06 10.06
CA ASN A 150 -14.48 15.05 10.24
C ASN A 150 -14.05 14.33 11.53
N TRP A 151 -14.79 14.49 12.63
CA TRP A 151 -14.51 13.74 13.87
C TRP A 151 -14.72 12.23 13.70
N ILE A 152 -15.78 11.82 13.00
CA ILE A 152 -16.01 10.41 12.67
C ILE A 152 -14.84 9.86 11.85
N CYS A 153 -14.37 10.58 10.82
CA CYS A 153 -13.22 10.17 10.02
C CYS A 153 -11.93 10.03 10.84
N ILE A 154 -11.70 10.92 11.81
CA ILE A 154 -10.55 10.86 12.71
C ILE A 154 -10.64 9.62 13.61
N VAL A 155 -11.78 9.39 14.27
CA VAL A 155 -11.97 8.25 15.18
C VAL A 155 -11.86 6.94 14.42
N LEU A 156 -12.56 6.80 13.29
CA LEU A 156 -12.45 5.60 12.44
C LEU A 156 -11.03 5.40 11.92
N GLY A 157 -10.37 6.47 11.46
CA GLY A 157 -8.98 6.42 11.01
C GLY A 157 -8.03 5.92 12.09
N LEU A 158 -8.17 6.40 13.33
CA LEU A 158 -7.38 5.96 14.48
C LEU A 158 -7.67 4.50 14.86
N LEU A 159 -8.94 4.09 14.88
CA LEU A 159 -9.30 2.70 15.14
C LEU A 159 -8.68 1.76 14.11
N LEU A 160 -8.77 2.11 12.81
CA LEU A 160 -8.18 1.32 11.73
C LEU A 160 -6.64 1.29 11.82
N MET A 161 -6.01 2.41 12.17
CA MET A 161 -4.56 2.49 12.40
C MET A 161 -4.08 1.58 13.54
N ILE A 162 -4.92 1.30 14.54
CA ILE A 162 -4.54 0.41 15.65
C ILE A 162 -4.89 -1.05 15.33
N LEU A 163 -6.13 -1.31 14.89
CA LEU A 163 -6.65 -2.66 14.72
C LEU A 163 -6.01 -3.40 13.54
N SER A 164 -5.80 -2.73 12.41
CA SER A 164 -5.29 -3.38 11.21
C SER A 164 -3.82 -3.81 11.34
N PRO A 165 -2.91 -3.02 11.94
CA PRO A 165 -1.55 -3.51 12.20
C PRO A 165 -1.50 -4.67 13.18
N ILE A 166 -2.37 -4.71 14.20
CA ILE A 166 -2.48 -5.86 15.10
C ILE A 166 -2.90 -7.12 14.32
N GLY A 167 -3.90 -6.98 13.45
CA GLY A 167 -4.36 -8.07 12.56
C GLY A 167 -3.25 -8.55 11.61
N GLY A 168 -2.58 -7.61 10.94
CA GLY A 168 -1.46 -7.89 10.04
C GLY A 168 -0.29 -8.57 10.75
N LEU A 169 0.11 -8.09 11.92
CA LEU A 169 1.16 -8.73 12.74
C LEU A 169 0.77 -10.14 13.16
N ARG A 170 -0.47 -10.35 13.63
CA ARG A 170 -0.96 -11.69 13.98
C ARG A 170 -0.86 -12.63 12.78
N GLN A 171 -1.26 -12.17 11.60
CA GLN A 171 -1.22 -12.97 10.38
C GLN A 171 0.22 -13.30 9.96
N ILE A 172 1.14 -12.33 10.04
CA ILE A 172 2.58 -12.55 9.80
C ILE A 172 3.12 -13.61 10.76
N ILE A 173 2.80 -13.53 12.06
CA ILE A 173 3.26 -14.51 13.05
C ILE A 173 2.73 -15.91 12.75
N LEU A 174 1.46 -16.04 12.37
CA LEU A 174 0.86 -17.33 12.04
C LEU A 174 1.50 -17.94 10.78
N GLN A 175 1.67 -17.14 9.73
CA GLN A 175 2.28 -17.60 8.47
C GLN A 175 3.78 -17.91 8.64
N ALA A 176 4.50 -17.11 9.44
CA ALA A 176 5.93 -17.32 9.72
C ALA A 176 6.20 -18.62 10.49
N LYS A 177 5.27 -19.10 11.32
CA LYS A 177 5.43 -20.38 12.05
C LYS A 177 5.46 -21.59 11.11
N THR A 178 4.73 -21.53 10.01
CA THR A 178 4.63 -22.62 9.02
C THR A 178 5.61 -22.46 7.87
N TYR A 179 6.17 -21.26 7.69
CA TYR A 179 7.06 -20.96 6.59
C TYR A 179 8.48 -21.48 6.85
N LYS A 180 9.02 -22.25 5.90
CA LYS A 180 10.43 -22.65 5.90
C LYS A 180 11.20 -21.70 5.00
N PHE A 181 12.16 -21.00 5.58
CA PHE A 181 13.05 -20.14 4.82
C PHE A 181 13.94 -20.99 3.90
N TYR A 182 13.87 -20.72 2.60
CA TYR A 182 14.78 -21.26 1.57
C TYR A 182 14.89 -22.80 1.53
N SER A 183 13.77 -23.51 1.76
CA SER A 183 13.68 -24.98 1.69
C SER A 183 12.83 -25.45 0.51
#